data_AF-A0A0Q1A7L5-F1
#
_entry.id   AF-A0A0Q1A7L5-F1
#
_cell.length_a   1.000
_cell.length_b   1.000
_cell.length_c   1.000
_cell.angle_alpha   90.00
_cell.angle_beta   90.00
_cell.angle_gamma   90.00
#
_symmetry.space_group_name_H-M   'P 1'
#
loop_
_entity.id
_entity.type
_entity.pdbx_description
1 polymer ?
#
loop_
_entity_poly.entity_id
_entity_poly.type
_entity_poly.pdbx_seq_one_letter_code
_entity_poly.pdbx_strand_id
1 'polypeptide(L)'
;MNSREYTIKRQSAKKLYLKGETDIKALARIYGVADKTVRNWIKREKWNEELDEIANLEDEIRIAVKKALIKALKEYARAPQDTALQSLVSLLRQYSKNIEPTRDFIEYMKKFLDWLIDFYLARNDEQTAMAIQREILGASGIVEYFRMRATSG
;
A
#
# COMPACT_ATOMS: atom_id res chain seq x y z
N MET A 1 -10.95 20.65 26.99
CA MET A 1 -9.94 19.61 26.69
C MET A 1 -8.57 20.13 27.10
N ASN A 2 -7.77 19.34 27.83
CA ASN A 2 -6.44 19.77 28.26
C ASN A 2 -5.50 19.88 27.04
N SER A 3 -4.68 20.94 26.96
CA SER A 3 -3.73 21.19 25.85
C SER A 3 -2.79 20.01 25.58
N ARG A 4 -2.36 19.31 26.64
CA ARG A 4 -1.50 18.13 26.52
C ARG A 4 -2.23 16.94 25.88
N GLU A 5 -3.46 16.69 26.32
CA GLU A 5 -4.30 15.62 25.77
C GLU A 5 -4.66 15.89 24.30
N TYR A 6 -4.92 17.15 23.94
CA TYR A 6 -5.13 17.58 22.55
C TYR A 6 -3.92 17.27 21.67
N THR A 7 -2.73 17.55 22.17
CA THR A 7 -1.49 17.30 21.42
C THR A 7 -1.25 15.81 21.21
N ILE A 8 -1.47 14.98 22.24
CA ILE A 8 -1.30 13.53 22.16
C ILE A 8 -2.29 12.92 21.16
N LYS A 9 -3.56 13.32 21.21
CA LYS A 9 -4.59 12.87 20.26
C LYS A 9 -4.22 13.23 18.83
N ARG A 10 -3.77 14.46 18.60
CA ARG A 10 -3.31 14.91 17.27
C ARG A 10 -2.13 14.11 16.75
N GLN A 11 -1.08 13.93 17.55
CA GLN A 11 0.10 13.15 17.14
C GLN A 11 -0.23 11.68 16.88
N SER A 12 -1.10 11.09 17.70
CA SER A 12 -1.55 9.72 17.52
C SER A 12 -2.39 9.57 16.25
N ALA A 13 -3.31 10.51 16.01
CA ALA A 13 -4.10 10.57 14.78
C ALA A 13 -3.23 10.74 13.54
N LYS A 14 -2.21 11.61 13.59
CA LYS A 14 -1.22 11.75 12.51
C LYS A 14 -0.52 10.43 12.22
N LYS A 15 0.00 9.77 13.26
CA LYS A 15 0.70 8.48 13.12
C LYS A 15 -0.19 7.40 12.51
N LEU A 16 -1.47 7.38 12.85
CA LEU A 16 -2.42 6.41 12.30
C LEU A 16 -2.82 6.77 10.85
N TYR A 17 -2.98 8.06 10.56
CA TYR A 17 -3.22 8.57 9.21
C TYR A 17 -2.10 8.20 8.23
N LEU A 18 -0.85 8.45 8.63
CA LEU A 18 0.34 8.11 7.83
C LEU A 18 0.58 6.59 7.69
N LYS A 19 -0.15 5.76 8.44
CA LYS A 19 -0.17 4.30 8.28
C LYS A 19 -1.28 3.81 7.33
N GLY A 20 -2.09 4.71 6.78
CA GLY A 20 -3.09 4.41 5.76
C GLY A 20 -4.56 4.54 6.21
N GLU A 21 -4.84 4.79 7.49
CA GLU A 21 -6.22 5.06 7.95
C GLU A 21 -6.58 6.52 7.65
N THR A 22 -7.13 6.74 6.47
CA THR A 22 -7.44 8.09 5.95
C THR A 22 -8.90 8.49 6.15
N ASP A 23 -9.76 7.63 6.72
CA ASP A 23 -11.15 7.99 7.02
C ASP A 23 -11.21 8.95 8.21
N ILE A 24 -11.56 10.19 7.89
CA ILE A 24 -11.73 11.30 8.84
C ILE A 24 -12.75 10.95 9.92
N LYS A 25 -13.84 10.27 9.59
CA LYS A 25 -14.89 9.88 10.56
C LYS A 25 -14.38 8.80 11.51
N ALA A 26 -13.64 7.83 11.00
CA ALA A 26 -13.01 6.79 11.80
C ALA A 26 -12.00 7.40 12.78
N LEU A 27 -11.10 8.26 12.30
CA LEU A 27 -10.11 8.95 13.14
C LEU A 27 -10.78 9.84 14.21
N ALA A 28 -11.80 10.59 13.83
CA ALA A 28 -12.58 11.42 14.75
C ALA A 28 -13.19 10.59 15.88
N ARG A 29 -13.76 9.42 15.54
CA ARG A 29 -14.34 8.47 16.51
C ARG A 29 -13.27 7.86 17.42
N ILE A 30 -12.16 7.38 16.86
CA ILE A 30 -11.07 6.73 17.62
C ILE A 30 -10.50 7.68 18.68
N TYR A 31 -10.27 8.95 18.32
CA TYR A 31 -9.62 9.91 19.20
C TYR A 31 -10.59 10.82 19.95
N GLY A 32 -11.91 10.64 19.76
CA GLY A 32 -12.94 11.40 20.46
C GLY A 32 -12.90 12.89 20.16
N VAL A 33 -12.75 13.26 18.88
CA VAL A 33 -12.72 14.65 18.40
C VAL A 33 -13.72 14.83 17.26
N ALA A 34 -14.09 16.08 16.95
CA ALA A 34 -14.97 16.36 15.82
C ALA A 34 -14.25 16.18 14.46
N ASP A 35 -14.97 15.75 13.42
CA ASP A 35 -14.45 15.60 12.05
C ASP A 35 -13.75 16.87 11.54
N LYS A 36 -14.31 18.05 11.86
CA LYS A 36 -13.73 19.36 11.49
C LYS A 36 -12.35 19.55 12.10
N THR A 37 -12.11 19.03 13.31
CA THR A 37 -10.81 19.09 13.98
C THR A 37 -9.77 18.27 13.24
N VAL A 38 -10.12 17.05 12.83
CA VAL A 38 -9.23 16.17 12.06
C VAL A 38 -8.92 16.78 10.68
N ARG A 39 -9.93 17.31 9.97
CA ARG A 39 -9.74 18.05 8.71
C ARG A 39 -8.76 19.22 8.86
N ASN A 40 -8.90 19.97 9.96
CA ASN A 40 -8.01 21.10 10.23
C ASN A 40 -6.58 20.65 10.51
N TRP A 41 -6.37 19.53 11.21
CA TRP A 41 -5.04 18.98 11.43
C TRP A 41 -4.40 18.54 10.11
N ILE A 42 -5.10 17.74 9.31
CA ILE A 42 -4.64 17.28 7.98
C ILE A 42 -4.19 18.47 7.13
N LYS A 43 -5.01 19.51 7.05
CA LYS A 43 -4.71 20.70 6.23
C LYS A 43 -3.56 21.54 6.80
N ARG A 44 -3.52 21.81 8.11
CA ARG A 44 -2.52 22.68 8.71
C ARG A 44 -1.13 22.07 8.72
N GLU A 45 -1.05 20.77 8.93
CA GLU A 45 0.21 20.03 9.04
C GLU A 45 0.54 19.24 7.77
N LYS A 46 -0.22 19.45 6.69
CA LYS A 46 0.06 18.89 5.35
C LYS A 46 0.21 17.37 5.36
N TRP A 47 -0.63 16.65 6.11
CA TRP A 47 -0.50 15.19 6.25
C TRP A 47 -0.60 14.44 4.93
N ASN A 48 -1.32 14.99 3.94
CA ASN A 48 -1.39 14.41 2.59
C ASN A 48 -0.04 14.48 1.88
N GLU A 49 0.67 15.62 1.96
CA GLU A 49 1.98 15.78 1.32
C GLU A 49 3.00 14.82 1.94
N GLU A 50 2.96 14.64 3.26
CA GLU A 50 3.83 13.70 3.98
C GLU A 50 3.48 12.24 3.66
N LEU A 51 2.19 11.91 3.47
CA LEU A 51 1.76 10.58 3.04
C LEU A 51 2.27 10.28 1.62
N ASP A 52 2.19 11.24 0.71
CA ASP A 52 2.71 11.13 -0.65
C ASP A 52 4.24 10.97 -0.66
N GLU A 53 4.95 11.72 0.20
CA GLU A 53 6.40 11.59 0.38
C GLU A 53 6.78 10.20 0.89
N ILE A 54 6.07 9.67 1.89
CA ILE A 54 6.28 8.30 2.39
C ILE A 54 6.08 7.27 1.27
N ALA A 55 5.00 7.40 0.47
CA ALA A 55 4.74 6.49 -0.63
C ALA A 55 5.86 6.52 -1.68
N ASN A 56 6.37 7.71 -2.02
CA ASN A 56 7.49 7.86 -2.95
C ASN A 56 8.78 7.20 -2.40
N LEU A 57 9.09 7.43 -1.13
CA LEU A 57 10.26 6.83 -0.47
C LEU A 57 10.16 5.31 -0.40
N GLU A 58 8.98 4.76 -0.13
CA GLU A 58 8.75 3.32 -0.13
C GLU A 58 8.98 2.70 -1.52
N ASP A 59 8.56 3.38 -2.59
CA ASP A 59 8.83 2.95 -3.96
C ASP A 59 10.32 3.04 -4.34
N GLU A 60 11.02 4.08 -3.89
CA GLU A 60 12.48 4.18 -4.04
C GLU A 60 13.21 3.04 -3.33
N ILE A 61 12.85 2.75 -2.08
CA ILE A 61 13.39 1.62 -1.30
C ILE A 61 13.13 0.30 -2.06
N ARG A 62 11.92 0.11 -2.57
CA ARG A 62 11.56 -1.09 -3.34
C ARG A 62 12.45 -1.25 -4.58
N ILE A 63 12.68 -0.18 -5.34
CA ILE A 63 13.57 -0.20 -6.50
C ILE A 63 15.01 -0.54 -6.08
N ALA A 64 15.50 0.08 -5.02
CA ALA A 64 16.84 -0.16 -4.50
C ALA A 64 17.04 -1.62 -4.06
N VAL A 65 16.06 -2.19 -3.34
CA VAL A 65 16.07 -3.60 -2.91
C VAL A 65 16.10 -4.54 -4.11
N LYS A 66 15.29 -4.29 -5.16
CA LYS A 66 15.32 -5.10 -6.39
C LYS A 66 16.68 -5.03 -7.08
N LYS A 67 17.27 -3.84 -7.20
CA LYS A 67 18.62 -3.67 -7.76
C LYS A 67 19.67 -4.42 -6.93
N ALA A 68 19.59 -4.33 -5.61
CA ALA A 68 20.49 -5.02 -4.69
C ALA A 68 20.35 -6.54 -4.82
N LEU A 69 19.11 -7.06 -4.90
CA LEU A 69 18.84 -8.49 -5.08
C LEU A 69 19.40 -9.01 -6.41
N ILE A 70 19.21 -8.27 -7.51
CA ILE A 70 19.78 -8.65 -8.82
C ILE A 70 21.30 -8.71 -8.74
N LYS A 71 21.94 -7.72 -8.09
CA LYS A 71 23.40 -7.71 -7.93
C LYS A 71 23.89 -8.88 -7.08
N ALA A 72 23.25 -9.11 -5.93
CA ALA A 72 23.58 -10.22 -5.03
C ALA A 72 23.40 -11.58 -5.70
N LEU A 73 22.35 -11.77 -6.51
CA LEU A 73 22.14 -13.01 -7.28
C LEU A 73 23.21 -13.23 -8.36
N LYS A 74 23.66 -12.16 -9.04
CA LYS A 74 24.76 -12.25 -10.02
C LYS A 74 26.09 -12.62 -9.37
N GLU A 75 26.37 -12.07 -8.19
CA GLU A 75 27.58 -12.39 -7.42
C GLU A 75 27.52 -13.81 -6.85
N TYR A 76 26.38 -14.21 -6.27
CA TYR A 76 26.14 -15.57 -5.79
C TYR A 76 26.30 -16.62 -6.91
N ALA A 77 25.80 -16.36 -8.11
CA ALA A 77 25.96 -17.27 -9.25
C ALA A 77 27.43 -17.51 -9.63
N ARG A 78 28.33 -16.55 -9.33
CA ARG A 78 29.78 -16.67 -9.57
C ARG A 78 30.51 -17.37 -8.42
N ALA A 79 29.96 -17.31 -7.20
CA ALA A 79 30.52 -17.94 -6.01
C ALA A 79 29.43 -18.57 -5.11
N PRO A 80 28.84 -19.71 -5.50
CA PRO A 80 27.68 -20.29 -4.81
C PRO A 80 27.97 -20.82 -3.41
N GLN A 81 29.25 -21.04 -3.11
CA GLN A 81 29.74 -21.59 -1.84
C GLN A 81 29.86 -20.51 -0.75
N ASP A 82 29.71 -19.23 -1.11
CA ASP A 82 29.82 -18.11 -0.20
C ASP A 82 28.54 -17.98 0.65
N THR A 83 28.67 -18.34 1.93
CA THR A 83 27.58 -18.34 2.91
C THR A 83 27.11 -16.93 3.29
N ALA A 84 27.95 -15.91 3.15
CA ALA A 84 27.57 -14.52 3.39
C ALA A 84 26.69 -14.00 2.25
N LEU A 85 27.04 -14.31 1.00
CA LEU A 85 26.20 -13.99 -0.17
C LEU A 85 24.86 -14.73 -0.12
N GLN A 86 24.84 -16.00 0.28
CA GLN A 86 23.61 -16.77 0.46
C GLN A 86 22.68 -16.15 1.52
N SER A 87 23.26 -15.68 2.64
CA SER A 87 22.52 -15.00 3.71
C SER A 87 21.93 -13.67 3.23
N LEU A 88 22.72 -12.88 2.49
CA LEU A 88 22.28 -11.61 1.90
C LEU A 88 21.12 -11.81 0.89
N VAL A 89 21.24 -12.80 0.01
CA VAL A 89 20.17 -13.15 -0.95
C VAL A 89 18.90 -13.56 -0.20
N SER A 90 19.02 -14.33 0.88
CA SER A 90 17.88 -14.78 1.69
C SER A 90 17.17 -13.61 2.38
N LEU A 91 17.94 -12.69 2.98
CA LEU A 91 17.41 -11.47 3.60
C LEU A 91 16.69 -10.58 2.59
N LEU A 92 17.28 -10.35 1.42
CA LEU A 92 16.68 -9.53 0.37
C LEU A 92 15.40 -10.16 -0.20
N ARG A 93 15.35 -11.49 -0.34
CA ARG A 93 14.13 -12.21 -0.75
C ARG A 93 13.03 -12.12 0.30
N GLN A 94 13.37 -12.26 1.58
CA GLN A 94 12.40 -12.12 2.67
C GLN A 94 11.83 -10.70 2.72
N TYR A 95 12.69 -9.69 2.57
CA TYR A 95 12.28 -8.29 2.52
C TYR A 95 11.38 -8.02 1.31
N SER A 96 11.73 -8.56 0.12
CA SER A 96 10.89 -8.45 -1.09
C SER A 96 9.50 -9.09 -0.91
N LYS A 97 9.41 -10.25 -0.25
CA LYS A 97 8.13 -10.93 0.06
C LYS A 97 7.21 -10.10 0.96
N ASN A 98 7.77 -9.29 1.85
CA ASN A 98 6.99 -8.42 2.74
C ASN A 98 6.52 -7.14 2.06
N ILE A 99 7.08 -6.80 0.89
CA ILE A 99 6.81 -5.56 0.15
C ILE A 99 5.84 -5.77 -1.01
N GLU A 100 5.69 -7.01 -1.51
CA GLU A 100 4.79 -7.35 -2.60
C GLU A 100 3.51 -7.99 -2.07
N PRO A 101 2.31 -7.58 -2.56
CA PRO A 101 1.09 -8.29 -2.25
C PRO A 101 1.20 -9.75 -2.69
N THR A 102 0.81 -10.68 -1.82
CA THR A 102 0.87 -12.11 -2.12
C THR A 102 -0.07 -12.44 -3.29
N ARG A 103 0.28 -13.47 -4.06
CA ARG A 103 -0.55 -13.98 -5.15
C ARG A 103 -2.00 -14.25 -4.69
N ASP A 104 -2.16 -14.79 -3.49
CA ASP A 104 -3.46 -15.10 -2.89
C ASP A 104 -4.28 -13.83 -2.60
N PHE A 105 -3.63 -12.75 -2.14
CA PHE A 105 -4.29 -11.46 -1.94
C PHE A 105 -4.77 -10.85 -3.26
N ILE A 106 -3.95 -10.94 -4.32
CA ILE A 106 -4.31 -10.46 -5.66
C ILE A 106 -5.50 -11.25 -6.20
N GLU A 107 -5.52 -12.57 -6.00
CA GLU A 107 -6.61 -13.42 -6.45
C GLU A 107 -7.91 -13.16 -5.68
N TYR A 108 -7.82 -12.92 -4.37
CA TYR A 108 -8.94 -12.49 -3.55
C TYR A 108 -9.51 -11.14 -4.03
N MET A 109 -8.64 -10.16 -4.30
CA MET A 109 -9.03 -8.85 -4.81
C MET A 109 -9.74 -8.94 -6.17
N LYS A 110 -9.30 -9.83 -7.08
CA LYS A 110 -10.02 -10.08 -8.35
C LYS A 110 -11.44 -10.58 -8.08
N LYS A 111 -11.59 -11.65 -7.28
CA LYS A 111 -12.89 -12.23 -6.95
C LYS A 111 -13.84 -11.23 -6.31
N PHE A 112 -13.33 -10.37 -5.44
CA PHE A 112 -14.12 -9.30 -4.81
C PHE A 112 -14.59 -8.24 -5.81
N LEU A 113 -13.71 -7.82 -6.73
CA LEU A 113 -14.04 -6.82 -7.75
C LEU A 113 -14.99 -7.39 -8.82
N ASP A 114 -14.84 -8.66 -9.19
CA ASP A 114 -15.77 -9.37 -10.07
C ASP A 114 -17.18 -9.43 -9.44
N TRP A 115 -17.26 -9.78 -8.15
CA TRP A 115 -18.53 -9.76 -7.41
C TRP A 115 -19.16 -8.36 -7.35
N LEU A 116 -18.36 -7.30 -7.19
CA LEU A 116 -18.83 -5.92 -7.22
C LEU A 116 -19.42 -5.53 -8.59
N ILE A 117 -18.79 -5.96 -9.68
CA ILE A 117 -19.30 -5.75 -11.03
C ILE A 117 -20.65 -6.43 -11.18
N ASP A 118 -20.75 -7.70 -10.79
CA ASP A 118 -22.01 -8.46 -10.84
C ASP A 118 -23.11 -7.80 -10.01
N PHE A 119 -22.76 -7.26 -8.84
CA PHE A 119 -23.69 -6.51 -7.98
C PHE A 119 -24.25 -5.25 -8.66
N TYR A 120 -23.41 -4.45 -9.33
CA TYR A 120 -23.87 -3.24 -10.00
C TYR A 120 -24.64 -3.54 -11.30
N LEU A 121 -24.23 -4.56 -12.05
CA LEU A 121 -24.98 -5.04 -13.21
C LEU A 121 -26.38 -5.51 -12.81
N ALA A 122 -26.51 -6.25 -11.70
CA ALA A 122 -27.80 -6.69 -11.17
C ALA A 122 -28.74 -5.53 -10.76
N ARG A 123 -28.21 -4.31 -10.63
CA ARG A 123 -28.97 -3.09 -10.30
C ARG A 123 -29.17 -2.16 -11.51
N ASN A 124 -28.83 -2.60 -12.72
CA ASN A 124 -28.80 -1.79 -13.94
C ASN A 124 -27.87 -0.56 -13.85
N ASP A 125 -26.84 -0.60 -13.01
CA ASP A 125 -25.80 0.44 -12.94
C ASP A 125 -24.58 0.02 -13.77
N GLU A 126 -24.81 -0.08 -15.08
CA GLU A 126 -23.80 -0.54 -16.03
C GLU A 126 -22.61 0.42 -16.13
N GLN A 127 -22.84 1.73 -15.95
CA GLN A 127 -21.80 2.73 -16.03
C GLN A 127 -20.74 2.53 -14.94
N THR A 128 -21.17 2.26 -13.70
CA THR A 128 -20.25 1.98 -12.59
C THR A 128 -19.55 0.64 -12.75
N ALA A 129 -20.27 -0.40 -13.19
CA ALA A 129 -19.71 -1.72 -13.47
C ALA A 129 -18.60 -1.65 -14.54
N MET A 130 -18.86 -0.97 -15.66
CA MET A 130 -17.88 -0.78 -16.73
C MET A 130 -16.67 0.06 -16.29
N ALA A 131 -16.86 1.05 -15.43
CA ALA A 131 -15.75 1.84 -14.88
C ALA A 131 -14.83 0.98 -14.00
N ILE A 132 -15.38 0.13 -13.13
CA ILE A 132 -14.59 -0.82 -12.32
C ILE A 132 -13.84 -1.80 -13.23
N GLN A 133 -14.52 -2.36 -14.22
CA GLN A 133 -13.92 -3.32 -15.15
C GLN A 133 -12.79 -2.69 -15.96
N ARG A 134 -12.98 -1.46 -16.45
CA ARG A 134 -12.01 -0.76 -17.30
C ARG A 134 -10.82 -0.23 -16.51
N GLU A 135 -11.07 0.50 -15.43
CA GLU A 135 -10.03 1.28 -14.74
C GLU A 135 -9.30 0.45 -13.66
N ILE A 136 -9.94 -0.58 -13.09
CA ILE A 136 -9.37 -1.36 -11.98
C ILE A 136 -8.97 -2.77 -12.42
N LEU A 137 -9.79 -3.46 -13.22
CA LEU A 137 -9.51 -4.83 -13.70
C LEU A 137 -8.90 -4.91 -15.11
N GLY A 138 -8.86 -3.79 -15.84
CA GLY A 138 -8.35 -3.73 -17.20
C GLY A 138 -6.86 -4.08 -17.32
N ALA A 139 -6.36 -4.19 -18.55
CA ALA A 139 -4.98 -4.61 -18.84
C ALA A 139 -3.90 -3.69 -18.22
N SER A 140 -4.25 -2.44 -17.90
CA SER A 140 -3.41 -1.47 -17.19
C SER A 140 -3.96 -1.12 -15.79
N GLY A 141 -4.99 -1.83 -15.32
CA GLY A 141 -5.65 -1.57 -14.06
C GLY A 141 -4.86 -2.09 -12.86
N ILE A 142 -5.27 -1.65 -11.66
CA ILE A 142 -4.59 -1.92 -10.39
C ILE A 142 -4.32 -3.43 -10.17
N VAL A 143 -5.27 -4.30 -10.53
CA VAL A 143 -5.07 -5.74 -10.26
C VAL A 143 -4.12 -6.39 -11.25
N GLU A 144 -4.09 -5.93 -12.50
CA GLU A 144 -3.13 -6.43 -13.48
C GLU A 144 -1.72 -5.86 -13.19
N TYR A 145 -1.63 -4.61 -12.73
CA TYR A 145 -0.40 -4.03 -12.19
C TYR A 145 0.19 -4.88 -11.05
N PHE A 146 -0.64 -5.29 -10.08
CA PHE A 146 -0.17 -6.17 -9.00
C PHE A 146 0.17 -7.59 -9.49
N ARG A 147 -0.62 -8.15 -10.41
CA ARG A 147 -0.33 -9.47 -11.01
C ARG A 147 1.03 -9.47 -11.72
N MET A 148 1.29 -8.47 -12.56
CA MET A 148 2.57 -8.33 -13.26
C MET A 148 3.75 -8.25 -12.28
N ARG A 149 3.58 -7.54 -11.16
CA ARG A 149 4.61 -7.50 -10.10
C ARG A 149 4.79 -8.84 -9.41
N ALA A 150 3.71 -9.57 -9.12
CA ALA A 150 3.77 -10.89 -8.49
C ALA A 150 4.38 -11.98 -9.38
N THR A 151 4.27 -11.86 -10.72
CA THR A 151 4.91 -12.80 -11.67
C THR A 151 6.34 -12.41 -12.06
N SER A 152 6.78 -11.19 -11.75
CA SER A 152 8.12 -10.68 -12.10
C SER A 152 9.16 -10.85 -10.98
N GLY A 153 8.84 -11.65 -9.95
CA GLY A 153 9.67 -11.94 -8.77
C GLY A 153 10.20 -13.37 -8.74
#